data_AF-A0A022MJF1-F1
#
_entry.id   AF-A0A022MJF1-F1
#
_cell.length_a   1.000
_cell.length_b   1.000
_cell.length_c   1.000
_cell.angle_alpha   90.00
_cell.angle_beta   90.00
_cell.angle_gamma   90.00
#
_symmetry.space_group_name_H-M   'P 1'
#
loop_
_entity.id
_entity.type
_entity.pdbx_description
1 polymer ?
#
loop_
_entity_poly.entity_id
_entity_poly.type
_entity_poly.pdbx_seq_one_letter_code
_entity_poly.pdbx_strand_id
1 'polypeptide(L)'
;ALLAGAALDRAVAGRARWRRVVRVPVACLAAVAAVAVLLPWSLAVRSPQSRKDDVAAVAREVRRLARPGDGVLFLPARRREWLLSRPALYARLDDLALAGSPAASATLQGTELPAAEIRRRILAADGIVALADPPGQPLDPYPQEAVKRDVLHRQFEVCARVHVHGAQILRYARPGRCAR
;
A
#
# COMPACT_ATOMS: atom_id res chain seq x y z
N ALA A 1 -12.16 19.55 14.87
CA ALA A 1 -13.57 19.41 14.43
C ALA A 1 -14.55 19.52 15.61
N LEU A 2 -14.40 18.74 16.68
CA LEU A 2 -15.35 18.72 17.81
C LEU A 2 -15.54 20.08 18.51
N LEU A 3 -14.46 20.84 18.74
CA LEU A 3 -14.55 22.17 19.37
C LEU A 3 -15.25 23.20 18.48
N ALA A 4 -15.06 23.13 17.16
CA ALA A 4 -15.75 23.98 16.20
C ALA A 4 -17.25 23.62 16.13
N GLY A 5 -17.59 22.33 16.16
CA GLY A 5 -18.97 21.85 16.24
C GLY A 5 -19.68 22.31 17.51
N ALA A 6 -19.03 22.19 18.67
CA ALA A 6 -19.58 22.65 19.95
C ALA A 6 -19.73 24.18 20.03
N ALA A 7 -18.81 24.93 19.42
CA ALA A 7 -18.91 26.39 19.32
C ALA A 7 -20.09 26.80 18.44
N LEU A 8 -20.30 26.10 17.31
CA LEU A 8 -21.43 26.34 16.41
C LEU A 8 -22.77 26.01 17.09
N ASP A 9 -22.84 24.87 17.79
CA ASP A 9 -24.04 24.42 18.51
C ASP A 9 -24.45 25.40 19.61
N ARG A 10 -23.49 25.86 20.45
CA ARG A 10 -23.75 26.90 21.45
C ARG A 10 -24.16 28.24 20.82
N ALA A 11 -23.56 28.61 19.69
CA ALA A 11 -23.89 29.85 19.00
C ALA A 11 -25.29 29.81 18.34
N VAL A 12 -25.80 28.63 18.00
CA VAL A 12 -27.17 28.42 17.49
C VAL A 12 -28.17 28.33 18.65
N ALA A 13 -27.85 27.57 19.71
CA ALA A 13 -28.70 27.42 20.89
C ALA A 13 -28.88 28.74 21.67
N GLY A 14 -27.82 29.55 21.80
CA GLY A 14 -27.88 30.87 22.43
C GLY A 14 -28.71 31.91 21.66
N ARG A 15 -29.06 31.64 20.40
CA ARG A 15 -29.85 32.52 19.52
C ARG A 15 -31.31 32.08 19.36
N ALA A 16 -31.83 31.28 20.30
CA ALA A 16 -33.21 30.79 20.34
C ALA A 16 -34.32 31.89 20.32
N ARG A 17 -33.95 33.18 20.36
CA ARG A 17 -34.86 34.34 20.27
C ARG A 17 -34.93 34.98 18.88
N TRP A 18 -34.13 34.54 17.89
CA TRP A 18 -34.15 35.11 16.54
C TRP A 18 -35.40 34.66 15.76
N ARG A 19 -36.11 35.58 15.09
CA ARG A 19 -37.26 35.26 14.22
C ARG A 19 -36.80 34.29 13.10
N ARG A 20 -37.67 33.34 12.68
CA ARG A 20 -37.35 32.33 11.62
C ARG A 20 -36.72 32.94 10.37
N VAL A 21 -37.12 34.17 10.02
CA VAL A 21 -36.64 34.95 8.86
C VAL A 21 -35.12 35.15 8.88
N VAL A 22 -34.49 35.27 10.04
CA VAL A 22 -33.02 35.47 10.16
C VAL A 22 -32.27 34.15 10.28
N ARG A 23 -32.91 33.09 10.79
CA ARG A 23 -32.25 31.79 11.01
C ARG A 23 -31.95 31.04 9.72
N VAL A 24 -32.89 31.04 8.78
CA VAL A 24 -32.72 30.35 7.48
C VAL A 24 -31.52 30.89 6.69
N PRO A 25 -31.39 32.20 6.41
CA PRO A 25 -30.26 32.71 5.63
C PRO A 25 -28.92 32.49 6.33
N VAL A 26 -28.86 32.58 7.66
CA VAL A 26 -27.63 32.33 8.43
C VAL A 26 -27.24 30.85 8.38
N ALA A 27 -28.21 29.94 8.49
CA ALA A 27 -27.96 28.51 8.34
C ALA A 27 -27.48 28.17 6.91
N CYS A 28 -28.09 28.76 5.88
CA CYS A 28 -27.65 28.62 4.50
C CYS A 28 -26.23 29.14 4.29
N LEU A 29 -25.91 30.34 4.81
CA LEU A 29 -24.56 30.92 4.74
C LEU A 29 -23.54 30.01 5.44
N ALA A 30 -23.86 29.49 6.63
CA ALA A 30 -22.99 28.58 7.36
C ALA A 30 -22.77 27.26 6.61
N ALA A 31 -23.82 26.71 5.99
CA ALA A 31 -23.72 25.51 5.15
C ALA A 31 -22.84 25.75 3.92
N VAL A 32 -23.03 26.88 3.22
CA VAL A 32 -22.21 27.27 2.08
C VAL A 32 -20.74 27.45 2.49
N ALA A 33 -20.48 28.13 3.62
CA ALA A 33 -19.13 28.30 4.14
C ALA A 33 -18.49 26.95 4.52
N ALA A 34 -19.24 26.05 5.15
CA ALA A 34 -18.77 24.70 5.47
C ALA A 34 -18.42 23.91 4.20
N VAL A 35 -19.27 23.94 3.17
CA VAL A 35 -18.98 23.30 1.88
C VAL A 35 -17.75 23.93 1.21
N ALA A 36 -17.66 25.26 1.17
CA ALA A 36 -16.54 25.96 0.56
C ALA A 36 -15.20 25.63 1.22
N VAL A 37 -15.17 25.41 2.53
CA VAL A 37 -13.95 25.04 3.27
C VAL A 37 -13.65 23.54 3.19
N LEU A 38 -14.67 22.69 3.37
CA LEU A 38 -14.48 21.24 3.48
C LEU A 38 -14.35 20.54 2.14
N LEU A 39 -14.97 21.07 1.08
CA LEU A 39 -14.96 20.43 -0.24
C LEU A 39 -13.55 20.39 -0.84
N PRO A 40 -12.75 21.47 -0.87
CA PRO A 40 -11.37 21.41 -1.39
C PRO A 40 -10.51 20.41 -0.61
N TRP A 41 -10.64 20.39 0.73
CA TRP A 41 -9.90 19.43 1.58
C TRP A 41 -10.34 17.98 1.31
N SER A 42 -11.65 17.76 1.15
CA SER A 42 -12.21 16.45 0.81
C SER A 42 -11.76 15.96 -0.56
N LEU A 43 -11.58 16.86 -1.53
CA LEU A 43 -11.01 16.55 -2.84
C LEU A 43 -9.52 16.27 -2.74
N ALA A 44 -8.78 17.07 -1.97
CA ALA A 44 -7.34 16.90 -1.77
C ALA A 44 -7.01 15.53 -1.15
N VAL A 45 -7.70 15.11 -0.08
CA VAL A 45 -7.43 13.79 0.56
C VAL A 45 -7.86 12.59 -0.30
N ARG A 46 -8.76 12.80 -1.27
CA ARG A 46 -9.17 11.77 -2.24
C ARG A 46 -8.31 11.76 -3.49
N SER A 47 -7.48 12.78 -3.68
CA SER A 47 -6.57 12.87 -4.81
C SER A 47 -5.51 11.74 -4.76
N PRO A 48 -5.05 11.26 -5.93
CA PRO A 48 -3.93 10.31 -5.99
C PRO A 48 -2.66 10.81 -5.28
N GLN A 49 -2.42 12.12 -5.30
CA GLN A 49 -1.24 12.76 -4.71
C GLN A 49 -1.25 12.69 -3.17
N SER A 50 -2.43 12.57 -2.55
CA SER A 50 -2.53 12.38 -1.10
C SER A 50 -2.25 10.94 -0.67
N ARG A 51 -2.06 10.00 -1.60
CA ARG A 51 -1.75 8.61 -1.27
C ARG A 51 -0.28 8.47 -0.93
N LYS A 52 0.02 7.73 0.14
CA LYS A 52 1.39 7.40 0.53
C LYS A 52 2.13 6.61 -0.56
N ASP A 53 1.41 5.70 -1.22
CA ASP A 53 1.98 4.78 -2.21
C ASP A 53 1.24 4.91 -3.56
N ASP A 54 1.99 4.96 -4.67
CA ASP A 54 1.42 4.87 -6.03
C ASP A 54 1.32 3.40 -6.48
N VAL A 55 0.29 2.73 -6.00
CA VAL A 55 0.02 1.30 -6.31
C VAL A 55 -0.23 1.04 -7.80
N ALA A 56 -0.66 2.06 -8.55
CA ALA A 56 -0.83 1.93 -9.98
C ALA A 56 0.53 1.88 -10.70
N ALA A 57 1.49 2.72 -10.28
CA ALA A 57 2.88 2.63 -10.75
C ALA A 57 3.53 1.31 -10.34
N VAL A 58 3.35 0.86 -9.10
CA VAL A 58 3.83 -0.45 -8.65
C VAL A 58 3.36 -1.56 -9.58
N ALA A 59 2.05 -1.65 -9.85
CA ALA A 59 1.49 -2.69 -10.72
C ALA A 59 1.99 -2.60 -12.17
N ARG A 60 2.24 -1.38 -12.69
CA ARG A 60 2.83 -1.20 -14.03
C ARG A 60 4.27 -1.72 -14.06
N GLU A 61 5.08 -1.36 -13.08
CA GLU A 61 6.48 -1.77 -13.02
C GLU A 61 6.63 -3.27 -12.77
N VAL A 62 5.79 -3.87 -11.92
CA VAL A 62 5.75 -5.33 -11.75
C VAL A 62 5.45 -6.01 -13.08
N ARG A 63 4.44 -5.54 -13.83
CA ARG A 63 4.11 -6.11 -15.14
C ARG A 63 5.24 -5.96 -16.16
N ARG A 64 6.01 -4.86 -16.09
CA ARG A 64 7.14 -4.59 -16.98
C ARG A 64 8.37 -5.43 -16.64
N LEU A 65 8.61 -5.68 -15.36
CA LEU A 65 9.81 -6.37 -14.87
C LEU A 65 9.65 -7.88 -14.73
N ALA A 66 8.45 -8.36 -14.37
CA ALA A 66 8.21 -9.78 -14.17
C ALA A 66 8.28 -10.54 -15.48
N ARG A 67 8.94 -11.70 -15.45
CA ARG A 67 8.99 -12.65 -16.56
C ARG A 67 8.20 -13.92 -16.23
N PRO A 68 7.78 -14.69 -17.25
CA PRO A 68 7.19 -16.00 -17.03
C PRO A 68 8.12 -16.88 -16.16
N GLY A 69 7.57 -17.44 -15.08
CA GLY A 69 8.31 -18.26 -14.12
C GLY A 69 9.01 -17.48 -12.99
N ASP A 70 9.03 -16.14 -13.02
CA ASP A 70 9.52 -15.36 -11.88
C ASP A 70 8.54 -15.51 -10.70
N GLY A 71 9.07 -15.76 -9.51
CA GLY A 71 8.30 -15.66 -8.27
C GLY A 71 8.15 -14.21 -7.82
N VAL A 72 7.18 -13.93 -6.94
CA VAL A 72 7.02 -12.64 -6.27
C VAL A 72 7.31 -12.76 -4.78
N LEU A 73 7.97 -11.73 -4.23
CA LEU A 73 8.17 -11.56 -2.80
C LEU A 73 7.74 -10.17 -2.35
N PHE A 74 7.04 -10.10 -1.23
CA PHE A 74 6.70 -8.86 -0.55
C PHE A 74 7.61 -8.67 0.66
N LEU A 75 8.25 -7.51 0.74
CA LEU A 75 9.30 -7.16 1.68
C LEU A 75 8.97 -5.82 2.36
N PRO A 76 8.15 -5.81 3.42
CA PRO A 76 7.59 -6.97 4.11
C PRO A 76 6.20 -7.41 3.63
N ALA A 77 5.65 -8.47 4.21
CA ALA A 77 4.37 -9.08 3.88
C ALA A 77 3.21 -8.07 3.73
N ARG A 78 3.19 -6.98 4.53
CA ARG A 78 2.19 -5.89 4.40
C ARG A 78 2.12 -5.27 3.02
N ARG A 79 3.20 -5.32 2.24
CA ARG A 79 3.25 -4.76 0.89
C ARG A 79 2.48 -5.56 -0.15
N ARG A 80 1.94 -6.71 0.23
CA ARG A 80 0.96 -7.45 -0.57
C ARG A 80 -0.27 -6.61 -0.91
N GLU A 81 -0.62 -5.64 -0.06
CA GLU A 81 -1.71 -4.67 -0.29
C GLU A 81 -1.58 -3.92 -1.62
N TRP A 82 -0.36 -3.69 -2.11
CA TRP A 82 -0.11 -2.94 -3.34
C TRP A 82 -0.68 -3.63 -4.59
N LEU A 83 -0.83 -4.96 -4.58
CA LEU A 83 -1.36 -5.71 -5.72
C LEU A 83 -2.81 -6.19 -5.51
N LEU A 84 -3.41 -6.01 -4.32
CA LEU A 84 -4.79 -6.45 -4.06
C LEU A 84 -5.82 -5.70 -4.92
N SER A 85 -5.54 -4.46 -5.30
CA SER A 85 -6.38 -3.69 -6.24
C SER A 85 -6.22 -4.13 -7.71
N ARG A 86 -5.35 -5.11 -8.00
CA ARG A 86 -5.03 -5.62 -9.34
C ARG A 86 -5.10 -7.15 -9.36
N PRO A 87 -6.26 -7.77 -9.07
CA PRO A 87 -6.38 -9.21 -8.87
C PRO A 87 -5.91 -10.03 -10.09
N ALA A 88 -6.20 -9.58 -11.32
CA ALA A 88 -5.75 -10.26 -12.53
C ALA A 88 -4.23 -10.24 -12.74
N LEU A 89 -3.52 -9.24 -12.21
CA LEU A 89 -2.05 -9.24 -12.20
C LEU A 89 -1.55 -10.19 -11.10
N TYR A 90 -2.11 -10.06 -9.89
CA TYR A 90 -1.65 -10.84 -8.74
C TYR A 90 -1.84 -12.34 -8.95
N ALA A 91 -2.96 -12.77 -9.54
CA ALA A 91 -3.24 -14.18 -9.86
C ALA A 91 -2.27 -14.81 -10.87
N ARG A 92 -1.45 -14.03 -11.58
CA ARG A 92 -0.41 -14.52 -12.51
C ARG A 92 0.98 -14.63 -11.89
N LEU A 93 1.15 -14.16 -10.65
CA LEU A 93 2.41 -14.18 -9.94
C LEU A 93 2.40 -15.34 -8.94
N ASP A 94 3.55 -16.00 -8.78
CA ASP A 94 3.74 -17.05 -7.77
C ASP A 94 4.31 -16.43 -6.49
N ASP A 95 3.45 -16.23 -5.48
CA ASP A 95 3.86 -15.65 -4.20
C ASP A 95 4.60 -16.69 -3.34
N LEU A 96 5.94 -16.60 -3.36
CA LEU A 96 6.83 -17.60 -2.78
C LEU A 96 6.71 -17.69 -1.25
N ALA A 97 6.11 -16.70 -0.60
CA ALA A 97 5.99 -16.65 0.85
C ALA A 97 4.58 -16.99 1.37
N LEU A 98 3.57 -17.05 0.51
CA LEU A 98 2.17 -17.14 0.91
C LEU A 98 1.76 -18.58 1.24
N ALA A 99 1.18 -18.78 2.42
CA ALA A 99 0.52 -20.02 2.83
C ALA A 99 -0.99 -19.97 2.59
N GLY A 100 -1.63 -18.88 3.01
CA GLY A 100 -3.07 -18.65 2.83
C GLY A 100 -3.31 -17.25 2.28
N SER A 101 -4.15 -17.15 1.24
CA SER A 101 -4.51 -15.85 0.66
C SER A 101 -5.26 -14.97 1.67
N PRO A 102 -5.23 -13.63 1.53
CA PRO A 102 -5.99 -12.72 2.41
C PRO A 102 -7.45 -13.13 2.60
N ALA A 103 -8.12 -13.53 1.51
CA ALA A 103 -9.51 -13.97 1.54
C ALA A 103 -9.69 -15.30 2.27
N ALA A 104 -8.78 -16.26 2.09
CA ALA A 104 -8.86 -17.59 2.70
C ALA A 104 -8.50 -17.59 4.19
N SER A 105 -7.57 -16.73 4.61
CA SER A 105 -7.12 -16.63 6.00
C SER A 105 -7.90 -15.63 6.84
N ALA A 106 -8.81 -14.85 6.23
CA ALA A 106 -9.47 -13.71 6.88
C ALA A 106 -8.48 -12.69 7.50
N THR A 107 -7.32 -12.50 6.86
CA THR A 107 -6.31 -11.51 7.27
C THR A 107 -6.04 -10.53 6.13
N LEU A 108 -5.58 -9.31 6.45
CA LEU A 108 -5.39 -8.27 5.43
C LEU A 108 -4.28 -8.63 4.41
N GLN A 109 -3.25 -9.37 4.83
CA GLN A 109 -2.08 -9.73 4.02
C GLN A 109 -2.00 -11.21 3.67
N GLY A 110 -2.96 -12.03 4.07
CA GLY A 110 -2.76 -13.48 4.07
C GLY A 110 -1.90 -13.95 5.25
N THR A 111 -1.60 -15.24 5.27
CA THR A 111 -0.67 -15.85 6.21
C THR A 111 0.55 -16.35 5.45
N GLU A 112 1.73 -16.11 6.00
CA GLU A 112 2.97 -16.57 5.38
C GLU A 112 3.37 -17.96 5.86
N LEU A 113 4.12 -18.66 5.01
CA LEU A 113 4.74 -19.94 5.34
C LEU A 113 5.78 -19.76 6.46
N PRO A 114 6.15 -20.84 7.18
CA PRO A 114 7.29 -20.81 8.09
C PRO A 114 8.59 -20.39 7.37
N ALA A 115 9.49 -19.72 8.07
CA ALA A 115 10.73 -19.16 7.48
C ALA A 115 11.58 -20.19 6.71
N ALA A 116 11.67 -21.43 7.21
CA ALA A 116 12.40 -22.51 6.53
C ALA A 116 11.79 -22.88 5.18
N GLU A 117 10.45 -22.84 5.08
CA GLU A 117 9.73 -23.13 3.85
C GLU A 117 9.86 -21.99 2.84
N ILE A 118 9.74 -20.75 3.32
CA ILE A 118 10.00 -19.56 2.49
C ILE A 118 11.39 -19.65 1.89
N ARG A 119 12.42 -19.94 2.71
CA ARG A 119 13.79 -20.13 2.24
C ARG A 119 13.88 -21.17 1.13
N ARG A 120 13.23 -22.33 1.30
CA ARG A 120 13.24 -23.40 0.29
C ARG A 120 12.64 -22.93 -1.03
N ARG A 121 11.51 -22.23 -1.00
CA ARG A 121 10.84 -21.72 -2.21
C ARG A 121 11.64 -20.64 -2.91
N ILE A 122 12.22 -19.70 -2.14
CA ILE A 122 13.13 -18.69 -2.70
C ILE A 122 14.33 -19.37 -3.38
N LEU A 123 14.92 -20.39 -2.75
CA LEU A 123 16.04 -21.14 -3.32
C LEU A 123 15.67 -22.04 -4.51
N ALA A 124 14.40 -22.29 -4.77
CA ALA A 124 13.94 -23.01 -5.96
C ALA A 124 13.69 -22.07 -7.15
N ALA A 125 13.53 -20.77 -6.92
CA ALA A 125 13.27 -19.80 -7.97
C ALA A 125 14.54 -19.44 -8.77
N ASP A 126 14.35 -19.24 -10.07
CA ASP A 126 15.40 -18.74 -10.99
C ASP A 126 15.44 -17.20 -11.04
N GLY A 127 14.28 -16.56 -10.92
CA GLY A 127 14.10 -15.12 -10.90
C GLY A 127 12.98 -14.71 -9.96
N ILE A 128 13.12 -13.53 -9.37
CA ILE A 128 12.20 -13.02 -8.36
C ILE A 128 11.95 -11.54 -8.59
N VAL A 129 10.68 -11.13 -8.59
CA VAL A 129 10.29 -9.73 -8.46
C VAL A 129 9.94 -9.44 -7.01
N ALA A 130 10.71 -8.56 -6.40
CA ALA A 130 10.53 -8.13 -5.02
C ALA A 130 9.86 -6.76 -4.98
N LEU A 131 8.79 -6.66 -4.20
CA LEU A 131 8.13 -5.41 -3.86
C LEU A 131 8.54 -5.05 -2.44
N ALA A 132 9.38 -4.02 -2.31
CA ALA A 132 10.03 -3.64 -1.08
C ALA A 132 9.69 -2.21 -0.65
N ASP A 133 9.79 -1.97 0.65
CA ASP A 133 9.83 -0.62 1.19
C ASP A 133 11.00 0.21 0.60
N PRO A 134 10.84 1.54 0.45
CA PRO A 134 11.96 2.40 0.11
C PRO A 134 13.11 2.31 1.14
N PRO A 135 14.35 2.65 0.74
CA PRO A 135 15.48 2.72 1.67
C PRO A 135 15.19 3.61 2.88
N GLY A 136 15.73 3.24 4.05
CA GLY A 136 15.58 4.01 5.29
C GLY A 136 14.32 3.71 6.11
N GLN A 137 13.42 2.85 5.61
CA GLN A 137 12.30 2.35 6.40
C GLN A 137 12.77 1.32 7.44
N PRO A 138 12.14 1.26 8.62
CA PRO A 138 12.45 0.25 9.62
C PRO A 138 12.16 -1.15 9.07
N LEU A 139 13.04 -2.10 9.42
CA LEU A 139 12.89 -3.49 9.03
C LEU A 139 11.97 -4.23 10.00
N ASP A 140 11.05 -5.01 9.46
CA ASP A 140 10.23 -5.91 10.26
C ASP A 140 11.11 -7.04 10.84
N PRO A 141 11.07 -7.28 12.16
CA PRO A 141 11.97 -8.21 12.84
C PRO A 141 11.53 -9.68 12.76
N TYR A 142 10.44 -9.98 12.04
CA TYR A 142 9.89 -11.33 11.94
C TYR A 142 10.88 -12.29 11.24
N PRO A 143 11.00 -13.55 11.67
CA PRO A 143 11.89 -14.54 11.04
C PRO A 143 11.67 -14.72 9.54
N GLN A 144 10.41 -14.64 9.08
CA GLN A 144 10.03 -14.71 7.67
C GLN A 144 10.63 -13.54 6.88
N GLU A 145 10.64 -12.34 7.45
CA GLU A 145 11.18 -11.15 6.79
C GLU A 145 12.71 -11.15 6.80
N ALA A 146 13.31 -11.60 7.90
CA ALA A 146 14.75 -11.78 7.99
C ALA A 146 15.27 -12.79 6.95
N VAL A 147 14.62 -13.94 6.80
CA VAL A 147 15.08 -14.98 5.87
C VAL A 147 14.93 -14.57 4.42
N LYS A 148 13.86 -13.86 4.03
CA LYS A 148 13.72 -13.33 2.66
C LYS A 148 14.89 -12.40 2.32
N ARG A 149 15.20 -11.45 3.21
CA ARG A 149 16.31 -10.49 3.02
C ARG A 149 17.66 -11.20 2.94
N ASP A 150 17.94 -12.11 3.86
CA ASP A 150 19.22 -12.84 3.92
C ASP A 150 19.44 -13.70 2.67
N VAL A 151 18.43 -14.46 2.24
CA VAL A 151 18.54 -15.35 1.06
C VAL A 151 18.70 -14.53 -0.21
N LEU A 152 17.91 -13.47 -0.41
CA LEU A 152 18.05 -12.60 -1.58
C LEU A 152 19.45 -11.96 -1.64
N HIS A 153 19.97 -11.49 -0.50
CA HIS A 153 21.31 -10.89 -0.43
C HIS A 153 22.42 -11.88 -0.77
N ARG A 154 22.32 -13.14 -0.33
CA ARG A 154 23.38 -14.14 -0.50
C ARG A 154 23.33 -14.91 -1.83
N GLN A 155 22.15 -15.09 -2.41
CA GLN A 155 21.91 -16.10 -3.46
C GLN A 155 21.45 -15.51 -4.79
N PHE A 156 21.19 -14.20 -4.83
CA PHE A 156 20.66 -13.50 -6.00
C PHE A 156 21.41 -12.19 -6.23
N GLU A 157 21.40 -11.74 -7.48
CA GLU A 157 21.87 -10.42 -7.91
C GLU A 157 20.68 -9.53 -8.28
N VAL A 158 20.79 -8.22 -8.02
CA VAL A 158 19.78 -7.24 -8.42
C VAL A 158 20.02 -6.85 -9.88
N CYS A 159 19.13 -7.28 -10.77
CA CYS A 159 19.18 -6.98 -12.20
C CYS A 159 18.53 -5.65 -12.57
N ALA A 160 17.52 -5.25 -11.81
CA ALA A 160 16.85 -3.98 -11.99
C ALA A 160 16.32 -3.47 -10.65
N ARG A 161 16.31 -2.16 -10.49
CA ARG A 161 15.71 -1.47 -9.34
C ARG A 161 14.96 -0.25 -9.84
N VAL A 162 13.68 -0.20 -9.53
CA VAL A 162 12.79 0.91 -9.90
C VAL A 162 12.19 1.48 -8.63
N HIS A 163 12.28 2.79 -8.49
CA HIS A 163 11.63 3.52 -7.41
C HIS A 163 10.36 4.14 -7.95
N VAL A 164 9.27 3.96 -7.23
CA VAL A 164 8.00 4.67 -7.44
C VAL A 164 7.61 5.34 -6.12
N HIS A 165 6.65 6.25 -6.16
CA HIS A 165 6.21 6.93 -4.95
C HIS A 165 5.75 5.91 -3.88
N GLY A 166 6.45 5.89 -2.75
CA GLY A 166 6.16 4.99 -1.62
C GLY A 166 6.66 3.55 -1.73
N ALA A 167 7.30 3.14 -2.84
CA ALA A 167 7.71 1.75 -3.05
C ALA A 167 8.98 1.58 -3.88
N GLN A 168 9.63 0.43 -3.71
CA GLN A 168 10.75 -0.04 -4.53
C GLN A 168 10.40 -1.39 -5.14
N ILE A 169 10.63 -1.54 -6.45
CA ILE A 169 10.46 -2.81 -7.17
C ILE A 169 11.84 -3.25 -7.62
N LEU A 170 12.24 -4.46 -7.23
CA LEU A 170 13.52 -5.04 -7.61
C LEU A 170 13.28 -6.31 -8.43
N ARG A 171 14.09 -6.51 -9.46
CA ARG A 171 14.20 -7.79 -10.14
C ARG A 171 15.50 -8.45 -9.72
N TYR A 172 15.36 -9.66 -9.20
CA TYR A 172 16.47 -10.53 -8.82
C TYR A 172 16.59 -11.69 -9.81
N ALA A 173 17.82 -12.11 -10.08
CA ALA A 173 18.11 -13.35 -10.78
C ALA A 173 19.28 -14.07 -10.10
N ARG A 174 19.52 -15.31 -10.47
CA ARG A 174 20.76 -15.99 -10.07
C ARG A 174 21.99 -15.24 -10.59
N PRO A 175 23.13 -15.28 -9.88
CA PRO A 175 24.37 -14.65 -10.32
C PRO A 175 24.69 -14.97 -11.78
N GLY A 176 25.00 -13.94 -12.57
CA GLY A 176 25.30 -14.05 -14.00
C GLY A 176 24.09 -14.26 -14.91
N ARG A 177 22.85 -14.10 -14.42
CA ARG A 177 21.62 -14.29 -15.22
C ARG A 177 20.82 -13.01 -15.48
N CYS A 178 21.31 -11.84 -15.09
CA CYS A 178 20.62 -10.58 -15.38
C CYS A 178 20.46 -10.23 -16.88
N ALA A 179 21.38 -10.69 -17.74
CA ALA A 179 21.37 -10.39 -19.18
C ALA A 179 20.48 -11.32 -20.01
N ARG A 180 20.00 -12.43 -19.42
CA ARG A 180 18.96 -13.26 -20.05
C ARG A 180 17.61 -12.58 -19.94
#